data_AF-A0AAW0I3G6-F1
#
_entry.id   AF-A0AAW0I3G6-F1
#
_cell.length_a   1.000
_cell.length_b   1.000
_cell.length_c   1.000
_cell.angle_alpha   90.00
_cell.angle_beta   90.00
_cell.angle_gamma   90.00
#
_symmetry.space_group_name_H-M   'P 1'
#
loop_
_entity.id
_entity.type
_entity.pdbx_description
1 polymer ?
#
loop_
_entity_poly.entity_id
_entity_poly.type
_entity_poly.pdbx_seq_one_letter_code
_entity_poly.pdbx_strand_id
1 'polypeptide(L)'
;MSRLNTSDSCSFVDVDTMMSTLQLAVHIPTFLLGLVLNLLAIRGFSTFLRKRQPEYIATSIYMINLAVFDLLLVLSLPFKMVLPQVDSPSRGFCTLVECLYFISMYGSIFTICFISLDRFLAMQYPLLVSYFRSPRKTFGICCVLWILVWIGSIPIYTFHREVENYKCFHNMSDGTWSAKVFFPLEIFGFLLPMSIMGFCSYRSIRILMGRREYTQDWVRQRACIWTIAINLVIFVVSFLPVHLGFFLQFLVRNSFISECRVKQSISLFLQLSLCFSNINCCLDVFCYYFVIKEFRMGLKAHRPSRVQLVQQDTTISRA
;
A
#
# COMPACT_ATOMS: atom_id res chain seq x y z
N MET A 1 36.17 26.68 -39.10
CA MET A 1 35.43 27.07 -37.87
C MET A 1 34.69 25.86 -37.35
N SER A 2 35.37 25.10 -36.50
CA SER A 2 34.88 23.91 -35.80
C SER A 2 34.00 24.33 -34.62
N ARG A 3 32.74 23.88 -34.61
CA ARG A 3 31.83 24.03 -33.45
C ARG A 3 32.43 23.25 -32.28
N LEU A 4 32.68 23.94 -31.17
CA LEU A 4 33.09 23.35 -29.90
C LEU A 4 31.91 22.57 -29.30
N ASN A 5 32.13 21.27 -29.11
CA ASN A 5 31.37 20.43 -28.17
C ASN A 5 31.66 20.92 -26.75
N THR A 6 30.77 21.70 -26.16
CA THR A 6 30.66 21.79 -24.70
C THR A 6 29.78 20.64 -24.23
N SER A 7 30.40 19.68 -23.56
CA SER A 7 29.72 18.70 -22.73
C SER A 7 29.02 19.44 -21.59
N ASP A 8 27.74 19.79 -21.80
CA ASP A 8 26.89 20.35 -20.76
C ASP A 8 26.66 19.28 -19.68
N SER A 9 27.43 19.35 -18.60
CA SER A 9 27.18 18.60 -17.38
C SER A 9 25.83 19.05 -16.80
N CYS A 10 24.82 18.19 -16.83
CA CYS A 10 23.50 18.45 -16.24
C CYS A 10 23.64 18.70 -14.72
N SER A 11 23.34 19.93 -14.28
CA SER A 11 23.28 20.27 -12.85
C SER A 11 21.93 19.88 -12.24
N PHE A 12 21.92 19.28 -11.05
CA PHE A 12 20.70 18.89 -10.31
C PHE A 12 20.51 19.67 -8.99
N VAL A 13 21.36 20.68 -8.73
CA VAL A 13 21.48 21.35 -7.43
C VAL A 13 20.19 22.04 -6.96
N ASP A 14 19.48 22.73 -7.85
CA ASP A 14 18.22 23.42 -7.51
C ASP A 14 17.07 22.44 -7.24
N VAL A 15 17.05 21.32 -7.97
CA VAL A 15 16.08 20.23 -7.79
C VAL A 15 16.30 19.55 -6.44
N ASP A 16 17.56 19.27 -6.09
CA ASP A 16 17.93 18.63 -4.83
C ASP A 16 17.58 19.50 -3.61
N THR A 17 17.79 20.82 -3.72
CA THR A 17 17.49 21.76 -2.62
C THR A 17 15.98 21.89 -2.38
N MET A 18 15.19 22.07 -3.45
CA MET A 18 13.72 22.13 -3.36
C MET A 18 13.14 20.81 -2.85
N MET A 19 13.66 19.68 -3.35
CA MET A 19 13.23 18.35 -2.93
C MET A 19 13.55 18.09 -1.46
N SER A 20 14.71 18.53 -0.96
CA SER A 20 15.09 18.32 0.44
C SER A 20 14.10 19.00 1.41
N THR A 21 13.72 20.25 1.13
CA THR A 21 12.72 20.96 1.95
C THR A 21 11.35 20.30 1.88
N LEU A 22 10.92 19.89 0.67
CA LEU A 22 9.62 19.25 0.48
C LEU A 22 9.55 17.86 1.12
N GLN A 23 10.62 17.07 1.02
CA GLN A 23 10.74 15.77 1.70
C GLN A 23 10.62 15.91 3.21
N LEU A 24 11.28 16.91 3.82
CA LEU A 24 11.16 17.20 5.25
C LEU A 24 9.72 17.58 5.62
N ALA A 25 9.11 18.49 4.86
CA ALA A 25 7.76 18.99 5.11
C ALA A 25 6.68 17.89 5.00
N VAL A 26 6.87 16.88 4.15
CA VAL A 26 5.92 15.77 3.96
C VAL A 26 6.25 14.57 4.85
N HIS A 27 7.50 14.14 4.93
CA HIS A 27 7.87 12.92 5.63
C HIS A 27 7.80 13.06 7.15
N ILE A 28 8.07 14.24 7.74
CA ILE A 28 7.97 14.42 9.21
C ILE A 28 6.51 14.27 9.68
N PRO A 29 5.51 14.97 9.11
CA PRO A 29 4.11 14.75 9.48
C PRO A 29 3.65 13.33 9.16
N THR A 30 4.05 12.78 8.02
CA THR A 30 3.72 11.40 7.62
C THR A 30 4.28 10.39 8.62
N PHE A 31 5.50 10.61 9.11
CA PHE A 31 6.12 9.76 10.13
C PHE A 31 5.31 9.77 11.43
N LEU A 32 5.03 10.95 11.97
CA LEU A 32 4.32 11.09 13.24
C LEU A 32 2.89 10.55 13.15
N LEU A 33 2.16 10.96 12.10
CA LEU A 33 0.77 10.56 11.90
C LEU A 33 0.67 9.07 11.57
N GLY A 34 1.49 8.58 10.65
CA GLY A 34 1.53 7.19 10.24
C GLY A 34 1.87 6.25 11.40
N LEU A 35 2.81 6.63 12.28
CA LEU A 35 3.16 5.85 13.46
C LEU A 35 1.96 5.72 14.41
N VAL A 36 1.31 6.84 14.74
CA VAL A 36 0.17 6.86 15.66
C VAL A 36 -1.02 6.09 15.07
N LEU A 37 -1.40 6.38 13.82
CA LEU A 37 -2.57 5.79 13.18
C LEU A 37 -2.43 4.27 13.03
N ASN A 38 -1.26 3.78 12.60
CA ASN A 38 -1.05 2.35 12.38
C ASN A 38 -0.92 1.56 13.69
N LEU A 39 -0.29 2.13 14.73
CA LEU A 39 -0.30 1.53 16.07
C LEU A 39 -1.71 1.44 16.67
N LEU A 40 -2.52 2.49 16.50
CA LEU A 40 -3.92 2.48 16.91
C LEU A 40 -4.74 1.47 16.11
N ALA A 41 -4.49 1.32 14.82
CA ALA A 41 -5.12 0.32 13.98
C ALA A 41 -4.79 -1.09 14.48
N ILE A 42 -3.51 -1.43 14.69
CA ILE A 42 -3.09 -2.74 15.23
C ILE A 42 -3.78 -3.01 16.57
N ARG A 43 -3.77 -2.04 17.49
CA ARG A 43 -4.44 -2.17 18.79
C ARG A 43 -5.94 -2.42 18.61
N GLY A 44 -6.60 -1.63 17.75
CA GLY A 44 -8.02 -1.74 17.45
C GLY A 44 -8.38 -3.11 16.89
N PHE A 45 -7.74 -3.53 15.80
CA PHE A 45 -7.99 -4.83 15.16
C PHE A 45 -7.61 -6.01 16.06
N SER A 46 -6.55 -5.91 16.87
CA SER A 46 -6.20 -6.93 17.87
C SER A 46 -7.31 -7.14 18.90
N THR A 47 -8.02 -6.08 19.32
CA THR A 47 -9.19 -6.24 20.21
C THR A 47 -10.34 -6.97 19.52
N PHE A 48 -10.53 -6.80 18.21
CA PHE A 48 -11.54 -7.53 17.44
C PHE A 48 -11.17 -9.00 17.25
N LEU A 49 -9.88 -9.35 17.06
CA LEU A 49 -9.43 -10.75 17.07
C LEU A 49 -9.80 -11.45 18.38
N ARG A 50 -9.61 -10.77 19.52
CA ARG A 50 -9.91 -11.33 20.85
C ARG A 50 -11.40 -11.64 21.04
N LYS A 51 -12.31 -10.93 20.35
CA LYS A 51 -13.76 -11.15 20.43
C LYS A 51 -14.25 -12.42 19.70
N ARG A 52 -13.35 -13.18 19.06
CA ARG A 52 -13.57 -14.50 18.43
C ARG A 52 -14.76 -14.61 17.48
N GLN A 53 -15.12 -13.54 16.79
CA GLN A 53 -16.14 -13.57 15.75
C GLN A 53 -15.50 -13.92 14.40
N PRO A 54 -15.75 -15.12 13.84
CA PRO A 54 -14.98 -15.67 12.71
C PRO A 54 -15.00 -14.78 11.46
N GLU A 55 -16.11 -14.10 11.16
CA GLU A 55 -16.24 -13.19 10.02
C GLU A 55 -15.30 -11.97 10.12
N TYR A 56 -15.02 -11.48 11.33
CA TYR A 56 -14.20 -10.28 11.56
C TYR A 56 -12.72 -10.61 11.70
N ILE A 57 -12.37 -11.84 12.11
CA ILE A 57 -10.98 -12.26 12.31
C ILE A 57 -10.20 -12.20 10.99
N ALA A 58 -10.75 -12.72 9.88
CA ALA A 58 -10.06 -12.75 8.60
C ALA A 58 -9.68 -11.34 8.11
N THR A 59 -10.63 -10.40 8.05
CA THR A 59 -10.31 -9.01 7.65
C THR A 59 -9.40 -8.32 8.66
N SER A 60 -9.53 -8.60 9.97
CA SER A 60 -8.62 -8.02 10.96
C SER A 60 -7.16 -8.47 10.74
N ILE A 61 -6.93 -9.70 10.27
CA ILE A 61 -5.58 -10.17 9.91
C ILE A 61 -5.00 -9.35 8.75
N TYR A 62 -5.78 -9.11 7.69
CA TYR A 62 -5.33 -8.25 6.58
C TYR A 62 -5.05 -6.81 7.04
N MET A 63 -5.90 -6.25 7.90
CA MET A 63 -5.70 -4.88 8.41
C MET A 63 -4.46 -4.76 9.29
N ILE A 64 -4.18 -5.76 10.13
CA ILE A 64 -2.94 -5.79 10.90
C ILE A 64 -1.75 -5.95 9.95
N ASN A 65 -1.84 -6.80 8.93
CA ASN A 65 -0.77 -6.98 7.95
C ASN A 65 -0.44 -5.69 7.19
N LEU A 66 -1.47 -4.96 6.76
CA LEU A 66 -1.32 -3.64 6.13
C LEU A 66 -0.63 -2.66 7.08
N ALA A 67 -1.14 -2.53 8.31
CA ALA A 67 -0.55 -1.65 9.31
C ALA A 67 0.91 -2.00 9.67
N VAL A 68 1.30 -3.28 9.59
CA VAL A 68 2.71 -3.68 9.78
C VAL A 68 3.58 -3.21 8.61
N PHE A 69 3.13 -3.35 7.36
CA PHE A 69 3.85 -2.78 6.22
C PHE A 69 3.94 -1.26 6.31
N ASP A 70 2.86 -0.58 6.69
CA ASP A 70 2.86 0.88 6.91
C ASP A 70 3.82 1.32 8.00
N LEU A 71 3.93 0.57 9.10
CA LEU A 71 4.92 0.84 10.14
C LEU A 71 6.35 0.66 9.65
N LEU A 72 6.63 -0.37 8.84
CA LEU A 72 7.95 -0.53 8.22
C LEU A 72 8.29 0.64 7.30
N LEU A 73 7.31 1.14 6.52
CA LEU A 73 7.48 2.32 5.68
C LEU A 73 7.83 3.54 6.53
N VAL A 74 6.99 3.83 7.53
CA VAL A 74 7.13 4.97 8.44
C VAL A 74 8.49 4.93 9.15
N LEU A 75 8.90 3.78 9.68
CA LEU A 75 10.21 3.62 10.32
C LEU A 75 11.38 3.78 9.34
N SER A 76 11.17 3.58 8.04
CA SER A 76 12.17 3.80 6.99
C SER A 76 12.30 5.28 6.58
N LEU A 77 11.28 6.12 6.83
CA LEU A 77 11.27 7.53 6.40
C LEU A 77 12.39 8.40 7.01
N PRO A 78 12.70 8.32 8.34
CA PRO A 78 13.81 9.07 8.92
C PRO A 78 15.14 8.76 8.22
N PHE A 79 15.39 7.47 7.95
CA PHE A 79 16.59 7.03 7.27
C PHE A 79 16.60 7.46 5.80
N LYS A 80 15.46 7.45 5.12
CA LYS A 80 15.31 7.98 3.76
C LYS A 80 15.69 9.46 3.65
N MET A 81 15.45 10.25 4.70
CA MET A 81 15.81 11.68 4.74
C MET A 81 17.30 11.90 5.04
N VAL A 82 17.90 11.10 5.93
CA VAL A 82 19.26 11.32 6.43
C VAL A 82 20.32 10.60 5.58
N LEU A 83 20.10 9.33 5.23
CA LEU A 83 21.12 8.50 4.57
C LEU A 83 21.64 9.04 3.22
N PRO A 84 20.86 9.76 2.39
CA PRO A 84 21.40 10.37 1.17
C PRO A 84 22.45 11.46 1.43
N GLN A 85 22.45 12.07 2.62
CA GLN A 85 23.38 13.13 3.02
C GLN A 85 24.63 12.59 3.74
N VAL A 86 24.65 11.31 4.11
CA VAL A 86 25.78 10.69 4.80
C VAL A 86 26.84 10.30 3.78
N ASP A 87 28.04 10.83 3.96
CA ASP A 87 29.21 10.39 3.20
C ASP A 87 29.62 8.98 3.65
N SER A 88 29.60 8.03 2.72
CA SER A 88 29.92 6.61 2.97
C SER A 88 29.13 6.00 4.15
N PRO A 89 27.82 5.72 4.00
CA PRO A 89 27.02 5.03 5.01
C PRO A 89 27.61 3.65 5.39
N SER A 90 26.90 2.81 6.14
CA SER A 90 27.18 1.36 6.11
C SER A 90 26.33 0.68 5.02
N ARG A 91 26.97 -0.05 4.10
CA ARG A 91 26.32 -0.59 2.89
C ARG A 91 25.18 -1.54 3.26
N GLY A 92 25.40 -2.40 4.25
CA GLY A 92 24.39 -3.34 4.74
C GLY A 92 23.16 -2.64 5.34
N PHE A 93 23.35 -1.56 6.08
CA PHE A 93 22.24 -0.80 6.65
C PHE A 93 21.44 -0.05 5.58
N CYS A 94 22.15 0.58 4.64
CA CYS A 94 21.56 1.24 3.47
C CYS A 94 20.64 0.30 2.70
N THR A 95 21.17 -0.86 2.30
CA THR A 95 20.41 -1.88 1.58
C THR A 95 19.24 -2.40 2.41
N LEU A 96 19.42 -2.61 3.72
CA LEU A 96 18.33 -3.05 4.60
C LEU A 96 17.17 -2.04 4.61
N VAL A 97 17.46 -0.75 4.81
CA VAL A 97 16.45 0.32 4.86
C VAL A 97 15.73 0.44 3.52
N GLU A 98 16.44 0.40 2.40
CA GLU A 98 15.81 0.41 1.07
C GLU A 98 14.92 -0.80 0.83
N CYS A 99 15.38 -1.99 1.22
CA CYS A 99 14.58 -3.19 1.10
C CYS A 99 13.32 -3.12 1.95
N LEU A 100 13.42 -2.65 3.19
CA LEU A 100 12.24 -2.43 4.05
C LEU A 100 11.28 -1.42 3.42
N TYR A 101 11.79 -0.33 2.85
CA TYR A 101 10.97 0.66 2.14
C TYR A 101 10.18 0.04 0.98
N PHE A 102 10.83 -0.69 0.08
CA PHE A 102 10.17 -1.31 -1.08
C PHE A 102 9.29 -2.51 -0.70
N ILE A 103 9.70 -3.33 0.26
CA ILE A 103 8.87 -4.40 0.85
C ILE A 103 7.57 -3.82 1.39
N SER A 104 7.64 -2.67 2.05
CA SER A 104 6.45 -1.99 2.59
C SER A 104 5.54 -1.48 1.49
N MET A 105 6.09 -0.87 0.44
CA MET A 105 5.32 -0.39 -0.72
C MET A 105 4.56 -1.53 -1.41
N TYR A 106 5.27 -2.59 -1.83
CA TYR A 106 4.63 -3.72 -2.51
C TYR A 106 3.75 -4.56 -1.57
N GLY A 107 4.14 -4.69 -0.31
CA GLY A 107 3.34 -5.34 0.73
C GLY A 107 1.98 -4.66 0.92
N SER A 108 1.96 -3.33 0.92
CA SER A 108 0.74 -2.53 0.99
C SER A 108 -0.10 -2.67 -0.28
N ILE A 109 0.51 -2.55 -1.46
CA ILE A 109 -0.14 -2.76 -2.77
C ILE A 109 -0.88 -4.10 -2.80
N PHE A 110 -0.17 -5.20 -2.50
CA PHE A 110 -0.77 -6.53 -2.53
C PHE A 110 -1.83 -6.69 -1.44
N THR A 111 -1.58 -6.22 -0.22
CA THR A 111 -2.56 -6.33 0.87
C THR A 111 -3.86 -5.58 0.54
N ILE A 112 -3.79 -4.36 0.00
CA ILE A 112 -4.97 -3.58 -0.44
C ILE A 112 -5.70 -4.29 -1.58
N CYS A 113 -4.97 -4.86 -2.54
CA CYS A 113 -5.54 -5.65 -3.62
C CYS A 113 -6.30 -6.88 -3.08
N PHE A 114 -5.71 -7.64 -2.17
CA PHE A 114 -6.35 -8.80 -1.54
C PHE A 114 -7.55 -8.41 -0.68
N ILE A 115 -7.49 -7.29 0.04
CA ILE A 115 -8.66 -6.75 0.76
C ILE A 115 -9.78 -6.43 -0.23
N SER A 116 -9.48 -5.75 -1.32
CA SER A 116 -10.48 -5.37 -2.34
C SER A 116 -11.12 -6.60 -3.00
N LEU A 117 -10.31 -7.63 -3.28
CA LEU A 117 -10.77 -8.90 -3.83
C LEU A 117 -11.63 -9.68 -2.82
N ASP A 118 -11.20 -9.81 -1.56
CA ASP A 118 -11.98 -10.45 -0.48
C ASP A 118 -13.35 -9.79 -0.33
N ARG A 119 -13.40 -8.47 -0.34
CA ARG A 119 -14.65 -7.69 -0.25
C ARG A 119 -15.55 -7.88 -1.46
N PHE A 120 -14.99 -7.87 -2.66
CA PHE A 120 -15.73 -8.12 -3.89
C PHE A 120 -16.33 -9.54 -3.90
N LEU A 121 -15.53 -10.55 -3.57
CA LEU A 121 -15.99 -11.94 -3.50
C LEU A 121 -17.06 -12.13 -2.42
N ALA A 122 -16.92 -11.48 -1.25
CA ALA A 122 -17.90 -11.57 -0.17
C ALA A 122 -19.27 -11.00 -0.58
N MET A 123 -19.27 -10.00 -1.47
CA MET A 123 -20.48 -9.38 -1.99
C MET A 123 -21.11 -10.21 -3.12
N GLN A 124 -20.31 -10.72 -4.06
CA GLN A 124 -20.82 -11.44 -5.23
C GLN A 124 -21.15 -12.91 -4.93
N TYR A 125 -20.39 -13.55 -4.03
CA TYR A 125 -20.47 -14.99 -3.74
C TYR A 125 -20.45 -15.26 -2.23
N PRO A 126 -21.47 -14.80 -1.47
CA PRO A 126 -21.47 -14.89 0.00
C PRO A 126 -21.36 -16.33 0.54
N LEU A 127 -22.03 -17.30 -0.11
CA LEU A 127 -21.96 -18.72 0.28
C LEU A 127 -20.57 -19.31 0.06
N LEU A 128 -19.92 -18.97 -1.06
CA LEU A 128 -18.58 -19.42 -1.37
C LEU A 128 -17.59 -18.82 -0.36
N VAL A 129 -17.65 -17.50 -0.13
CA VAL A 129 -16.76 -16.84 0.81
C VAL A 129 -16.96 -17.32 2.24
N SER A 130 -18.19 -17.60 2.69
CA SER A 130 -18.41 -18.17 4.02
C SER A 130 -17.69 -19.52 4.21
N TYR A 131 -17.55 -20.31 3.15
CA TYR A 131 -16.82 -21.58 3.18
C TYR A 131 -15.30 -21.40 3.06
N PHE A 132 -14.84 -20.46 2.22
CA PHE A 132 -13.43 -20.25 1.93
C PHE A 132 -12.71 -19.34 2.94
N ARG A 133 -13.43 -18.42 3.60
CA ARG A 133 -12.88 -17.42 4.50
C ARG A 133 -12.56 -18.03 5.85
N SER A 134 -11.35 -18.56 5.94
CA SER A 134 -10.77 -19.08 7.17
C SER A 134 -9.64 -18.18 7.67
N PRO A 135 -9.55 -17.88 8.98
CA PRO A 135 -8.42 -17.18 9.57
C PRO A 135 -7.07 -17.80 9.23
N ARG A 136 -6.99 -19.15 9.18
CA ARG A 136 -5.76 -19.89 8.85
C ARG A 136 -5.33 -19.65 7.41
N LYS A 137 -6.28 -19.70 6.46
CA LYS A 137 -6.02 -19.42 5.04
C LYS A 137 -5.60 -17.96 4.84
N THR A 138 -6.26 -17.04 5.53
CA THR A 138 -5.94 -15.60 5.48
C THR A 138 -4.53 -15.32 6.00
N PHE A 139 -4.16 -15.91 7.13
CA PHE A 139 -2.80 -15.83 7.66
C PHE A 139 -1.77 -16.43 6.68
N GLY A 140 -2.09 -17.58 6.07
CA GLY A 140 -1.25 -18.18 5.03
C GLY A 140 -1.04 -17.26 3.83
N ILE A 141 -2.09 -16.56 3.37
CA ILE A 141 -1.98 -15.55 2.30
C ILE A 141 -1.02 -14.43 2.72
N CYS A 142 -1.15 -13.89 3.94
CA CYS A 142 -0.21 -12.88 4.44
C CYS A 142 1.24 -13.40 4.45
N CYS A 143 1.49 -14.63 4.92
CA CYS A 143 2.84 -15.22 4.89
C CYS A 143 3.38 -15.36 3.47
N VAL A 144 2.56 -15.79 2.51
CA VAL A 144 2.95 -15.86 1.09
C VAL A 144 3.27 -14.47 0.55
N LEU A 145 2.48 -13.45 0.90
CA LEU A 145 2.77 -12.06 0.52
C LEU A 145 4.12 -11.60 1.03
N TRP A 146 4.44 -11.87 2.30
CA TRP A 146 5.76 -11.57 2.87
C TRP A 146 6.88 -12.23 2.08
N ILE A 147 6.78 -13.54 1.85
CA ILE A 147 7.80 -14.28 1.06
C ILE A 147 7.95 -13.66 -0.34
N LEU A 148 6.83 -13.36 -1.00
CA LEU A 148 6.82 -12.79 -2.35
C LEU A 148 7.53 -11.43 -2.38
N VAL A 149 7.21 -10.51 -1.46
CA VAL A 149 7.84 -9.17 -1.46
C VAL A 149 9.31 -9.21 -1.04
N TRP A 150 9.71 -10.17 -0.19
CA TRP A 150 11.11 -10.42 0.14
C TRP A 150 11.89 -10.99 -1.05
N ILE A 151 11.31 -11.92 -1.81
CA ILE A 151 11.93 -12.43 -3.05
C ILE A 151 12.02 -11.31 -4.09
N GLY A 152 10.96 -10.50 -4.22
CA GLY A 152 10.92 -9.36 -5.13
C GLY A 152 11.94 -8.26 -4.81
N SER A 153 12.39 -8.15 -3.57
CA SER A 153 13.43 -7.18 -3.17
C SER A 153 14.86 -7.69 -3.37
N ILE A 154 15.07 -8.98 -3.71
CA ILE A 154 16.40 -9.57 -3.98
C ILE A 154 17.25 -8.72 -4.95
N PRO A 155 16.72 -8.21 -6.08
CA PRO A 155 17.53 -7.46 -7.02
C PRO A 155 18.23 -6.26 -6.35
N ILE A 156 17.57 -5.57 -5.42
CA ILE A 156 18.13 -4.42 -4.68
C ILE A 156 19.43 -4.81 -3.96
N TYR A 157 19.54 -6.02 -3.40
CA TYR A 157 20.74 -6.50 -2.71
C TYR A 157 21.93 -6.71 -3.65
N THR A 158 21.66 -7.28 -4.83
CA THR A 158 22.71 -7.66 -5.78
C THR A 158 23.36 -6.42 -6.41
N PHE A 159 22.58 -5.37 -6.60
CA PHE A 159 23.00 -4.17 -7.33
C PHE A 159 23.90 -3.21 -6.54
N HIS A 160 23.80 -3.20 -5.21
CA HIS A 160 24.69 -2.40 -4.36
C HIS A 160 26.09 -2.99 -4.16
N ARG A 161 26.34 -4.22 -4.64
CA ARG A 161 27.67 -4.84 -4.55
C ARG A 161 28.70 -4.26 -5.53
N GLU A 162 28.26 -3.71 -6.66
CA GLU A 162 29.13 -3.37 -7.80
C GLU A 162 29.54 -1.88 -7.88
N VAL A 163 29.05 -1.00 -7.00
CA VAL A 163 29.29 0.45 -7.08
C VAL A 163 30.25 0.95 -5.99
N GLU A 164 31.36 1.59 -6.38
CA GLU A 164 32.42 2.08 -5.49
C GLU A 164 32.02 3.34 -4.68
N ASN A 165 31.17 4.22 -5.23
CA ASN A 165 30.65 5.43 -4.56
C ASN A 165 29.13 5.35 -4.40
N TYR A 166 28.70 4.56 -3.43
CA TYR A 166 27.28 4.32 -3.21
C TYR A 166 26.65 5.46 -2.38
N LYS A 167 25.47 5.95 -2.82
CA LYS A 167 24.62 6.86 -2.05
C LYS A 167 23.26 6.19 -1.84
N CYS A 168 22.77 6.14 -0.60
CA CYS A 168 21.47 5.54 -0.33
C CYS A 168 20.35 6.30 -1.02
N PHE A 169 19.36 5.57 -1.51
CA PHE A 169 18.20 6.07 -2.24
C PHE A 169 18.54 6.93 -3.47
N HIS A 170 19.79 6.92 -3.93
CA HIS A 170 20.25 7.71 -5.07
C HIS A 170 21.08 6.86 -6.01
N ASN A 171 20.81 6.96 -7.31
CA ASN A 171 21.56 6.26 -8.36
C ASN A 171 21.51 4.71 -8.25
N MET A 172 20.30 4.12 -8.22
CA MET A 172 20.14 2.67 -8.40
C MET A 172 20.86 2.21 -9.68
N SER A 173 21.59 1.09 -9.60
CA SER A 173 22.47 0.63 -10.68
C SER A 173 21.70 0.38 -11.98
N ASP A 174 22.38 0.48 -13.12
CA ASP A 174 21.77 0.23 -14.44
C ASP A 174 21.21 -1.20 -14.57
N GLY A 175 21.73 -2.16 -13.78
CA GLY A 175 21.17 -3.52 -13.68
C GLY A 175 19.74 -3.56 -13.12
N THR A 176 19.38 -2.63 -12.23
CA THR A 176 17.99 -2.48 -11.71
C THR A 176 17.03 -2.08 -12.83
N TRP A 177 17.54 -1.29 -13.78
CA TRP A 177 16.80 -0.79 -14.93
C TRP A 177 16.88 -1.73 -16.13
N SER A 178 17.41 -2.94 -15.96
CA SER A 178 17.34 -3.98 -16.99
C SER A 178 15.90 -4.39 -17.23
N ALA A 179 15.51 -4.52 -18.49
CA ALA A 179 14.18 -5.00 -18.89
C ALA A 179 13.78 -6.31 -18.20
N LYS A 180 14.74 -7.20 -17.90
CA LYS A 180 14.50 -8.49 -17.24
C LYS A 180 13.99 -8.37 -15.80
N VAL A 181 14.36 -7.29 -15.11
CA VAL A 181 13.94 -7.03 -13.72
C VAL A 181 12.77 -6.04 -13.69
N PHE A 182 12.85 -5.02 -14.53
CA PHE A 182 11.85 -3.95 -14.60
C PHE A 182 10.45 -4.46 -14.99
N PHE A 183 10.33 -5.21 -16.10
CA PHE A 183 9.00 -5.62 -16.60
C PHE A 183 8.24 -6.55 -15.64
N PRO A 184 8.86 -7.59 -15.04
CA PRO A 184 8.15 -8.40 -14.04
C PRO A 184 7.69 -7.58 -12.83
N LEU A 185 8.51 -6.65 -12.34
CA LEU A 185 8.17 -5.80 -11.21
C LEU A 185 7.01 -4.85 -11.56
N GLU A 186 7.01 -4.26 -12.75
CA GLU A 186 5.93 -3.37 -13.19
C GLU A 186 4.62 -4.15 -13.46
N ILE A 187 4.70 -5.29 -14.15
CA ILE A 187 3.53 -6.10 -14.50
C ILE A 187 2.92 -6.75 -13.26
N PHE A 188 3.71 -7.50 -12.49
CA PHE A 188 3.20 -8.26 -11.35
C PHE A 188 3.08 -7.41 -10.09
N GLY A 189 3.96 -6.42 -9.91
CA GLY A 189 3.97 -5.54 -8.75
C GLY A 189 2.94 -4.42 -8.80
N PHE A 190 2.50 -3.99 -10.00
CA PHE A 190 1.57 -2.86 -10.12
C PHE A 190 0.40 -3.09 -11.09
N LEU A 191 0.66 -3.40 -12.36
CA LEU A 191 -0.41 -3.48 -13.37
C LEU A 191 -1.43 -4.58 -13.07
N LEU A 192 -0.98 -5.73 -12.58
CA LEU A 192 -1.85 -6.83 -12.16
C LEU A 192 -2.73 -6.43 -10.95
N PRO A 193 -2.18 -5.95 -9.81
CA PRO A 193 -2.98 -5.40 -8.72
C PRO A 193 -3.96 -4.31 -9.15
N MET A 194 -3.51 -3.35 -9.96
CA MET A 194 -4.34 -2.26 -10.48
C MET A 194 -5.51 -2.80 -11.30
N SER A 195 -5.27 -3.77 -12.17
CA SER A 195 -6.30 -4.41 -13.00
C SER A 195 -7.32 -5.16 -12.15
N ILE A 196 -6.87 -5.92 -11.16
CA ILE A 196 -7.76 -6.65 -10.23
C ILE A 196 -8.64 -5.66 -9.45
N MET A 197 -8.05 -4.62 -8.89
CA MET A 197 -8.78 -3.60 -8.13
C MET A 197 -9.76 -2.81 -9.00
N GLY A 198 -9.34 -2.42 -10.21
CA GLY A 198 -10.18 -1.75 -11.20
C GLY A 198 -11.38 -2.62 -11.59
N PHE A 199 -11.14 -3.90 -11.88
CA PHE A 199 -12.21 -4.86 -12.18
C PHE A 199 -13.18 -5.02 -10.99
N CYS A 200 -12.67 -5.23 -9.78
CA CYS A 200 -13.47 -5.38 -8.58
C CYS A 200 -14.35 -4.14 -8.34
N SER A 201 -13.76 -2.94 -8.44
CA SER A 201 -14.48 -1.67 -8.27
C SER A 201 -15.55 -1.48 -9.34
N TYR A 202 -15.20 -1.67 -10.62
CA TYR A 202 -16.14 -1.54 -11.74
C TYR A 202 -17.34 -2.48 -11.60
N ARG A 203 -17.09 -3.77 -11.36
CA ARG A 203 -18.17 -4.76 -11.19
C ARG A 203 -19.04 -4.43 -9.99
N SER A 204 -18.41 -4.00 -8.89
CA SER A 204 -19.12 -3.60 -7.68
C SER A 204 -20.08 -2.44 -7.91
N ILE A 205 -19.60 -1.37 -8.56
CA ILE A 205 -20.42 -0.20 -8.90
C ILE A 205 -21.56 -0.58 -9.85
N ARG A 206 -21.29 -1.41 -10.86
CA ARG A 206 -22.30 -1.90 -11.81
C ARG A 206 -23.43 -2.67 -11.11
N ILE A 207 -23.10 -3.54 -10.14
CA ILE A 207 -24.09 -4.28 -9.35
C ILE A 207 -24.97 -3.33 -8.54
N LEU A 208 -24.38 -2.30 -7.93
CA LEU A 208 -25.11 -1.31 -7.15
C LEU A 208 -26.12 -0.53 -8.00
N MET A 209 -25.69 -0.06 -9.17
CA MET A 209 -26.55 0.70 -10.07
C MET A 209 -27.69 -0.14 -10.67
N GLY A 210 -27.51 -1.45 -10.77
CA GLY A 210 -28.54 -2.37 -11.28
C GLY A 210 -29.63 -2.74 -10.26
N ARG A 211 -29.46 -2.43 -8.96
CA ARG A 211 -30.45 -2.77 -7.92
C ARG A 211 -31.47 -1.65 -7.76
N ARG A 212 -32.75 -1.98 -7.95
CA ARG A 212 -33.89 -1.05 -7.87
C ARG A 212 -34.55 -0.99 -6.49
N GLU A 213 -34.30 -1.98 -5.62
CA GLU A 213 -34.95 -2.10 -4.31
C GLU A 213 -33.99 -1.82 -3.13
N TYR A 214 -34.47 -1.04 -2.16
CA TYR A 214 -33.71 -0.52 -1.03
C TYR A 214 -33.95 -1.39 0.21
N THR A 215 -33.27 -2.54 0.28
CA THR A 215 -33.34 -3.46 1.44
C THR A 215 -32.22 -3.18 2.45
N GLN A 216 -32.27 -3.78 3.65
CA GLN A 216 -31.20 -3.67 4.65
C GLN A 216 -29.84 -4.19 4.11
N ASP A 217 -29.88 -5.14 3.17
CA ASP A 217 -28.70 -5.62 2.44
C ASP A 217 -28.08 -4.53 1.54
N TRP A 218 -28.90 -3.60 1.04
CA TRP A 218 -28.45 -2.49 0.20
C TRP A 218 -27.52 -1.53 0.96
N VAL A 219 -27.80 -1.22 2.22
CA VAL A 219 -26.96 -0.32 3.05
C VAL A 219 -25.60 -0.95 3.33
N ARG A 220 -25.57 -2.25 3.65
CA ARG A 220 -24.33 -3.01 3.89
C ARG A 220 -23.50 -3.14 2.61
N GLN A 221 -24.14 -3.45 1.48
CA GLN A 221 -23.46 -3.53 0.18
C GLN A 221 -22.91 -2.17 -0.25
N ARG A 222 -23.67 -1.08 -0.12
CA ARG A 222 -23.19 0.27 -0.41
C ARG A 222 -21.93 0.60 0.39
N ALA A 223 -21.88 0.27 1.68
CA ALA A 223 -20.68 0.50 2.49
C ALA A 223 -19.46 -0.31 2.00
N CYS A 224 -19.64 -1.58 1.60
CA CYS A 224 -18.57 -2.39 1.00
C CYS A 224 -18.06 -1.78 -0.31
N ILE A 225 -18.96 -1.31 -1.16
CA ILE A 225 -18.62 -0.73 -2.47
C ILE A 225 -17.87 0.58 -2.31
N TRP A 226 -18.30 1.45 -1.40
CA TRP A 226 -17.56 2.67 -1.06
C TRP A 226 -16.15 2.36 -0.51
N THR A 227 -16.01 1.30 0.29
CA THR A 227 -14.70 0.85 0.76
C THR A 227 -13.81 0.43 -0.41
N ILE A 228 -14.32 -0.39 -1.35
CA ILE A 228 -13.57 -0.82 -2.55
C ILE A 228 -13.19 0.37 -3.43
N ALA A 229 -14.12 1.30 -3.65
CA ALA A 229 -13.90 2.48 -4.48
C ALA A 229 -12.86 3.44 -3.86
N ILE A 230 -12.95 3.70 -2.55
CA ILE A 230 -11.99 4.54 -1.83
C ILE A 230 -10.60 3.91 -1.86
N ASN A 231 -10.51 2.59 -1.60
CA ASN A 231 -9.23 1.88 -1.68
C ASN A 231 -8.61 1.96 -3.09
N LEU A 232 -9.42 1.88 -4.15
CA LEU A 232 -8.95 2.10 -5.52
C LEU A 232 -8.43 3.52 -5.74
N VAL A 233 -9.16 4.53 -5.29
CA VAL A 233 -8.74 5.93 -5.43
C VAL A 233 -7.42 6.18 -4.70
N ILE A 234 -7.32 5.73 -3.45
CA ILE A 234 -6.09 5.85 -2.65
C ILE A 234 -4.93 5.15 -3.37
N PHE A 235 -5.14 3.91 -3.82
CA PHE A 235 -4.13 3.15 -4.57
C PHE A 235 -3.66 3.87 -5.84
N VAL A 236 -4.58 4.36 -6.67
CA VAL A 236 -4.24 5.03 -7.92
C VAL A 236 -3.49 6.32 -7.65
N VAL A 237 -3.98 7.17 -6.72
CA VAL A 237 -3.33 8.44 -6.40
C VAL A 237 -1.95 8.23 -5.79
N SER A 238 -1.77 7.21 -4.94
CA SER A 238 -0.50 6.92 -4.27
C SER A 238 0.53 6.25 -5.18
N PHE A 239 0.13 5.26 -5.99
CA PHE A 239 1.08 4.36 -6.65
C PHE A 239 1.20 4.57 -8.17
N LEU A 240 0.14 5.00 -8.88
CA LEU A 240 0.23 5.23 -10.33
C LEU A 240 1.30 6.27 -10.71
N PRO A 241 1.42 7.43 -10.02
CA PRO A 241 2.47 8.39 -10.35
C PRO A 241 3.88 7.82 -10.16
N VAL A 242 4.08 6.99 -9.13
CA VAL A 242 5.38 6.34 -8.85
C VAL A 242 5.76 5.39 -9.97
N HIS A 243 4.84 4.50 -10.36
CA HIS A 243 5.08 3.51 -11.40
C HIS A 243 5.24 4.13 -12.78
N LEU A 244 4.49 5.20 -13.07
CA LEU A 244 4.74 6.04 -14.24
C LEU A 244 6.15 6.66 -14.19
N GLY A 245 6.57 7.17 -13.02
CA GLY A 245 7.91 7.70 -12.80
C GLY A 245 9.00 6.66 -13.01
N PHE A 246 8.81 5.43 -12.54
CA PHE A 246 9.72 4.32 -12.80
C PHE A 246 9.79 3.99 -14.29
N PHE A 247 8.66 3.93 -14.99
CA PHE A 247 8.64 3.72 -16.43
C PHE A 247 9.40 4.81 -17.20
N LEU A 248 9.19 6.09 -16.86
CA LEU A 248 9.91 7.21 -17.48
C LEU A 248 11.41 7.14 -17.18
N GLN A 249 11.78 6.80 -15.94
CA GLN A 249 13.17 6.64 -15.53
C GLN A 249 13.85 5.45 -16.22
N PHE A 250 13.13 4.36 -16.48
CA PHE A 250 13.58 3.23 -17.29
C PHE A 250 13.92 3.67 -18.72
N LEU A 251 13.09 4.51 -19.35
CA LEU A 251 13.36 5.05 -20.69
C LEU A 251 14.61 5.94 -20.72
N VAL A 252 14.81 6.77 -19.68
CA VAL A 252 16.02 7.58 -19.52
C VAL A 252 17.28 6.71 -19.38
N ARG A 253 17.21 5.66 -18.56
CA ARG A 253 18.36 4.77 -18.27
C ARG A 253 18.73 3.88 -19.45
N ASN A 254 17.76 3.49 -20.27
CA ASN A 254 17.99 2.71 -21.49
C ASN A 254 18.25 3.59 -22.74
N SER A 255 18.60 4.87 -22.54
CA SER A 255 18.98 5.82 -23.61
C SER A 255 17.90 6.12 -24.66
N PHE A 256 16.62 5.86 -24.36
CA PHE A 256 15.51 6.31 -25.21
C PHE A 256 15.23 7.82 -25.05
N ILE A 257 15.58 8.39 -23.89
CA ILE A 257 15.44 9.82 -23.59
C ILE A 257 16.81 10.39 -23.23
N SER A 258 17.34 11.26 -24.11
CA SER A 258 18.70 11.79 -23.99
C SER A 258 18.76 13.26 -23.56
N GLU A 259 17.66 14.00 -23.68
CA GLU A 259 17.58 15.43 -23.37
C GLU A 259 17.74 15.74 -21.87
N CYS A 260 18.71 16.60 -21.52
CA CYS A 260 19.06 16.95 -20.14
C CYS A 260 17.88 17.49 -19.31
N ARG A 261 17.12 18.44 -19.88
CA ARG A 261 15.96 19.06 -19.23
C ARG A 261 14.84 18.05 -18.92
N VAL A 262 14.65 17.09 -19.83
CA VAL A 262 13.66 16.01 -19.67
C VAL A 262 14.11 15.05 -18.57
N LYS A 263 15.40 14.69 -18.53
CA LYS A 263 15.96 13.85 -17.45
C LYS A 263 15.78 14.48 -16.06
N GLN A 264 16.05 15.79 -15.92
CA GLN A 264 15.81 16.53 -14.67
C GLN A 264 14.34 16.50 -14.26
N SER A 265 13.43 16.76 -15.22
CA SER A 265 11.98 16.77 -14.96
C SER A 265 11.46 15.39 -14.56
N ILE A 266 11.96 14.32 -15.19
CA ILE A 266 11.60 12.93 -14.86
C ILE A 266 12.10 12.57 -13.45
N SER A 267 13.34 12.92 -13.11
CA SER A 267 13.90 12.66 -11.78
C SER A 267 13.10 13.38 -10.69
N LEU A 268 12.78 14.67 -10.90
CA LEU A 268 11.94 15.46 -10.01
C LEU A 268 10.55 14.82 -9.86
N PHE A 269 9.90 14.46 -10.97
CA PHE A 269 8.59 13.83 -10.96
C PHE A 269 8.58 12.51 -10.18
N LEU A 270 9.60 11.67 -10.36
CA LEU A 270 9.72 10.41 -9.63
C LEU A 270 9.90 10.65 -8.13
N GLN A 271 10.79 11.57 -7.75
CA GLN A 271 11.03 11.90 -6.33
C GLN A 271 9.77 12.49 -5.67
N LEU A 272 9.03 13.37 -6.36
CA LEU A 272 7.76 13.91 -5.88
C LEU A 272 6.71 12.81 -5.73
N SER A 273 6.59 11.94 -6.73
CA SER A 273 5.65 10.82 -6.71
C SER A 273 5.94 9.88 -5.56
N LEU A 274 7.21 9.53 -5.31
CA LEU A 274 7.61 8.72 -4.16
C LEU A 274 7.26 9.41 -2.83
N CYS A 275 7.47 10.73 -2.73
CA CYS A 275 7.12 11.50 -1.55
C CYS A 275 5.61 11.47 -1.26
N PHE A 276 4.78 11.71 -2.28
CA PHE A 276 3.32 11.62 -2.15
C PHE A 276 2.84 10.20 -1.86
N SER A 277 3.47 9.18 -2.45
CA SER A 277 3.13 7.78 -2.19
C SER A 277 3.32 7.39 -0.72
N ASN A 278 4.25 8.03 -0.01
CA ASN A 278 4.46 7.76 1.42
C ASN A 278 3.28 8.20 2.28
N ILE A 279 2.46 9.14 1.81
CA ILE A 279 1.24 9.58 2.51
C ILE A 279 0.19 8.45 2.54
N ASN A 280 0.30 7.45 1.66
CA ASN A 280 -0.59 6.29 1.61
C ASN A 280 -0.81 5.64 2.98
N CYS A 281 0.27 5.47 3.76
CA CYS A 281 0.21 4.84 5.08
C CYS A 281 -0.66 5.60 6.09
N CYS A 282 -0.92 6.89 5.85
CA CYS A 282 -1.85 7.70 6.62
C CYS A 282 -3.26 7.62 6.05
N LEU A 283 -3.40 7.54 4.72
CA LEU A 283 -4.71 7.42 4.03
C LEU A 283 -5.40 6.09 4.32
N ASP A 284 -4.64 5.05 4.68
CA ASP A 284 -5.20 3.75 5.10
C ASP A 284 -6.10 3.85 6.35
N VAL A 285 -6.06 4.97 7.10
CA VAL A 285 -7.03 5.27 8.16
C VAL A 285 -8.48 5.27 7.68
N PHE A 286 -8.73 5.68 6.43
CA PHE A 286 -10.08 5.63 5.86
C PHE A 286 -10.52 4.17 5.73
N CYS A 287 -9.65 3.30 5.21
CA CYS A 287 -9.90 1.86 5.14
C CYS A 287 -10.18 1.27 6.52
N TYR A 288 -9.35 1.60 7.53
CA TYR A 288 -9.55 1.17 8.91
C TYR A 288 -10.88 1.63 9.49
N TYR A 289 -11.23 2.91 9.29
CA TYR A 289 -12.46 3.50 9.80
C TYR A 289 -13.70 2.79 9.24
N PHE A 290 -13.78 2.57 7.93
CA PHE A 290 -14.95 1.93 7.32
C PHE A 290 -15.13 0.49 7.82
N VAL A 291 -14.04 -0.26 7.96
CA VAL A 291 -14.09 -1.63 8.47
C VAL A 291 -14.46 -1.69 9.96
N ILE A 292 -13.90 -0.80 10.79
CA ILE A 292 -14.28 -0.71 12.21
C ILE A 292 -15.76 -0.33 12.35
N LYS A 293 -16.25 0.60 11.52
CA LYS A 293 -17.66 1.01 11.50
C LYS A 293 -18.56 -0.19 11.16
N GLU A 294 -18.21 -0.95 10.13
CA GLU A 294 -18.92 -2.17 9.74
C GLU A 294 -18.98 -3.19 10.90
N PHE A 295 -17.84 -3.49 11.52
CA PHE A 295 -17.78 -4.44 12.64
C PHE A 295 -18.63 -3.98 13.82
N ARG A 296 -18.59 -2.68 14.15
CA ARG A 296 -19.41 -2.12 15.22
C ARG A 296 -20.91 -2.19 14.91
N MET A 297 -21.31 -1.95 13.67
CA MET A 297 -22.71 -2.09 13.25
C MET A 297 -23.17 -3.54 13.32
N GLY A 298 -22.36 -4.49 12.85
CA GLY A 298 -22.67 -5.92 12.92
C GLY A 298 -22.76 -6.45 14.36
N LEU A 299 -21.86 -6.01 15.25
CA LEU A 299 -21.91 -6.35 16.68
C LEU A 299 -23.14 -5.77 17.38
N LYS A 300 -23.59 -4.56 17.01
CA LYS A 300 -24.82 -3.96 17.57
C LYS A 300 -26.07 -4.71 17.11
N ALA A 301 -26.11 -5.18 15.86
CA ALA A 301 -27.23 -5.95 15.33
C ALA A 301 -27.36 -7.35 15.97
N HIS A 302 -26.25 -7.98 16.37
CA HIS A 302 -26.23 -9.27 17.07
C HIS A 302 -26.42 -9.18 18.58
N ARG A 303 -26.47 -7.97 19.17
CA ARG A 303 -26.75 -7.83 20.60
C ARG A 303 -28.25 -8.09 20.80
N PRO A 304 -28.67 -9.14 21.55
CA PRO A 304 -30.08 -9.34 21.82
C PRO A 304 -30.63 -8.07 22.47
N SER A 305 -31.79 -7.63 22.00
CA SER A 305 -32.46 -6.48 22.61
C SER A 305 -32.69 -6.79 24.09
N ARG A 306 -32.52 -5.81 25.00
CA ARG A 306 -32.81 -5.99 26.44
C ARG A 306 -34.21 -6.58 26.68
N VAL A 307 -35.13 -6.30 25.75
CA VAL A 307 -36.49 -6.87 25.69
C VAL A 307 -36.51 -8.38 25.46
N GLN A 308 -35.64 -8.93 24.61
CA GLN A 308 -35.54 -10.38 24.37
C GLN A 308 -34.92 -11.13 25.56
N LEU A 309 -33.99 -10.52 26.29
CA LEU A 309 -33.42 -11.10 27.51
C LEU A 309 -34.46 -11.16 28.65
N VAL A 310 -35.25 -10.09 28.84
CA VAL A 310 -36.33 -10.07 29.83
C VAL A 310 -37.45 -11.07 29.47
N GLN A 311 -37.75 -11.23 28.19
CA GLN A 311 -38.77 -12.17 27.73
C GLN A 311 -38.31 -13.63 27.86
N GLN A 312 -37.01 -13.91 27.73
CA GLN A 312 -36.43 -15.24 27.93
C GLN A 312 -36.34 -15.60 29.43
N ASP A 313 -36.06 -14.64 30.31
CA ASP A 313 -36.10 -14.84 31.77
C ASP A 313 -37.54 -15.07 32.29
N THR A 314 -38.55 -14.44 31.68
CA THR A 314 -39.95 -14.65 32.06
C THR A 314 -40.55 -15.97 31.56
N THR A 315 -40.07 -16.55 30.46
CA THR A 315 -40.47 -17.91 30.05
C THR A 315 -39.79 -18.99 30.88
N ILE A 316 -38.54 -18.79 31.30
CA ILE A 316 -37.83 -19.75 32.17
C ILE A 316 -38.40 -19.74 33.59
N SER A 317 -38.85 -18.59 34.10
CA SER A 317 -39.50 -18.49 35.42
C SER A 317 -40.93 -19.05 35.46
N ARG A 318 -41.53 -19.41 34.32
CA ARG A 318 -42.91 -19.94 34.22
C ARG A 318 -42.99 -21.43 33.87
N ALA A 319 -41.85 -22.10 33.70
CA ALA A 319 -41.73 -23.54 33.50
C ALA A 319 -41.30 -24.20 34.82
#